data_AF-A0A843JD81-F1
#
_entry.id   AF-A0A843JD81-F1
#
_cell.length_a   1.000
_cell.length_b   1.000
_cell.length_c   1.000
_cell.angle_alpha   90.00
_cell.angle_beta   90.00
_cell.angle_gamma   90.00
#
_symmetry.space_group_name_H-M   'P 1'
#
loop_
_entity.id
_entity.type
_entity.pdbx_description
1 polymer ?
#
loop_
_entity_poly.entity_id
_entity_poly.type
_entity_poly.pdbx_seq_one_letter_code
_entity_poly.pdbx_strand_id
1 'polypeptide(L)'
;DPAIAELPQTVKVDGDLRIDDELELFTVKHANHPIPFTNKSLLVRDGSGYARDSFDHEHYLVIHDGKRHILVSGCAHKGMPNIMEAYLYRYGAAPDIAISGFHLMKKTD
;
A
#
# COMPACT_ATOMS: atom_id res chain seq x y z
N ASP A 1 4.31 -17.49 -11.11
CA ASP A 1 4.01 -18.13 -12.40
C ASP A 1 3.52 -17.05 -13.35
N PRO A 2 4.20 -16.79 -14.48
CA PRO A 2 3.75 -15.82 -15.48
C PRO A 2 2.32 -16.09 -15.99
N ALA A 3 1.86 -17.35 -15.97
CA ALA A 3 0.52 -17.71 -16.41
C ALA A 3 -0.61 -17.07 -15.58
N ILE A 4 -0.33 -16.66 -14.34
CA ILE A 4 -1.30 -15.94 -13.49
C ILE A 4 -1.78 -14.66 -14.16
N ALA A 5 -0.89 -13.96 -14.87
CA ALA A 5 -1.20 -12.70 -15.54
C ALA A 5 -2.16 -12.88 -16.74
N GLU A 6 -2.33 -14.10 -17.22
CA GLU A 6 -3.16 -14.46 -18.38
C GLU A 6 -4.50 -15.09 -17.98
N LEU A 7 -4.77 -15.23 -16.68
CA LEU A 7 -6.04 -15.76 -16.20
C LEU A 7 -7.17 -14.75 -16.44
N PRO A 8 -8.38 -15.20 -16.84
CA PRO A 8 -9.48 -14.30 -17.19
C PRO A 8 -9.96 -13.45 -16.01
N GLN A 9 -9.77 -13.91 -14.77
CA GLN A 9 -10.12 -13.15 -13.56
C GLN A 9 -9.02 -12.17 -13.09
N THR A 10 -7.87 -12.12 -13.78
CA THR A 10 -6.74 -11.27 -13.37
C THR A 10 -6.80 -9.94 -14.10
N VAL A 11 -6.86 -8.86 -13.33
CA VAL A 11 -6.81 -7.49 -13.84
C VAL A 11 -5.46 -6.88 -13.46
N LYS A 12 -4.71 -6.39 -14.46
CA LYS A 12 -3.48 -5.64 -14.22
C LYS A 12 -3.86 -4.21 -13.84
N VAL A 13 -3.33 -3.74 -12.73
CA VAL A 13 -3.62 -2.41 -12.17
C VAL A 13 -2.33 -1.61 -12.10
N ASP A 14 -2.38 -0.37 -12.56
CA ASP A 14 -1.31 0.62 -12.40
C ASP A 14 -1.90 1.85 -11.70
N GLY A 15 -1.55 2.03 -10.43
CA GLY A 15 -2.06 3.11 -9.60
C GLY A 15 -3.41 2.80 -8.95
N ASP A 16 -4.25 3.83 -8.86
CA ASP A 16 -5.52 3.79 -8.13
C ASP A 16 -6.60 3.14 -9.02
N LEU A 17 -7.51 2.37 -8.43
CA LEU A 17 -8.60 1.67 -9.12
C LEU A 17 -9.85 1.64 -8.26
N ARG A 18 -10.97 2.14 -8.78
CA ARG A 18 -12.29 1.87 -8.21
C ARG A 18 -12.82 0.55 -8.78
N ILE A 19 -13.08 -0.42 -7.90
CA ILE A 19 -13.58 -1.75 -8.28
C ILE A 19 -15.09 -1.69 -8.45
N ASP A 20 -15.79 -1.08 -7.49
CA ASP A 20 -17.23 -0.85 -7.50
C ASP A 20 -17.60 0.35 -6.60
N ASP A 21 -18.82 0.40 -6.09
CA ASP A 21 -19.28 1.49 -5.22
C ASP A 21 -18.80 1.38 -3.76
N GLU A 22 -18.32 0.21 -3.36
CA GLU A 22 -17.89 -0.11 -2.00
C GLU A 22 -16.36 -0.27 -1.90
N LEU A 23 -15.68 -0.59 -2.99
CA LEU A 23 -14.29 -1.02 -3.01
C LEU A 23 -13.42 -0.15 -3.93
N GLU A 24 -12.30 0.32 -3.38
CA GLU A 24 -11.29 1.05 -4.13
C GLU A 24 -9.87 0.73 -3.67
N LEU A 25 -8.94 0.75 -4.61
CA LEU A 25 -7.51 0.63 -4.40
C LEU A 25 -6.87 1.99 -4.60
N PHE A 26 -5.93 2.34 -3.73
CA PHE A 26 -5.05 3.47 -3.95
C PHE A 26 -3.58 3.13 -3.72
N THR A 27 -2.70 3.93 -4.32
CA THR A 27 -1.25 3.88 -4.19
C THR A 27 -0.71 5.11 -3.47
N VAL A 28 0.51 5.03 -2.95
CA VAL A 28 1.19 6.18 -2.33
C VAL A 28 2.50 6.43 -3.05
N LYS A 29 2.50 7.43 -3.95
CA LYS A 29 3.67 7.81 -4.76
C LYS A 29 4.67 8.66 -3.99
N HIS A 30 4.18 9.49 -3.07
CA HIS A 30 5.01 10.40 -2.28
C HIS A 30 4.92 10.05 -0.80
N ALA A 31 6.07 9.96 -0.15
CA ALA A 31 6.18 9.77 1.29
C ALA A 31 6.69 11.07 1.92
N ASN A 32 5.87 11.69 2.75
CA ASN A 32 6.28 12.85 3.56
C ASN A 32 6.90 12.44 4.90
N HIS A 33 6.70 11.17 5.29
CA HIS A 33 7.24 10.57 6.49
C HIS A 33 8.32 9.52 6.17
N PRO A 34 9.27 9.27 7.10
CA PRO A 34 10.29 8.25 6.90
C PRO A 34 9.69 6.85 6.66
N ILE A 35 10.25 6.15 5.68
CA ILE A 35 9.99 4.73 5.43
C ILE A 35 10.71 3.88 6.51
N PRO A 36 10.12 2.76 6.99
CA PRO A 36 10.75 1.89 7.99
C PRO A 36 12.18 1.48 7.62
N PHE A 37 13.12 1.65 8.56
CA PHE A 37 14.55 1.33 8.34
C PHE A 37 14.77 -0.15 7.98
N THR A 38 13.93 -1.05 8.49
CA THR A 38 13.98 -2.50 8.21
C THR A 38 13.84 -2.82 6.72
N ASN A 39 13.31 -1.89 5.92
CA ASN A 39 13.16 -2.04 4.48
C ASN A 39 14.44 -1.74 3.68
N LYS A 40 15.55 -1.33 4.32
CA LYS A 40 16.79 -0.94 3.64
C LYS A 40 17.41 -2.03 2.76
N SER A 41 17.14 -3.29 3.07
CA SER A 41 17.61 -4.45 2.30
C SER A 41 16.66 -4.86 1.16
N LEU A 42 15.48 -4.24 1.06
CA LEU A 42 14.52 -4.49 -0.02
C LEU A 42 14.90 -3.61 -1.22
N LEU A 43 15.31 -4.27 -2.29
CA LEU A 43 15.88 -3.63 -3.47
C LEU A 43 15.10 -4.04 -4.71
N VAL A 44 14.97 -3.10 -5.64
CA VAL A 44 14.48 -3.34 -6.99
C VAL A 44 15.66 -3.41 -7.95
N ARG A 45 15.63 -4.35 -8.89
CA ARG A 45 16.62 -4.40 -9.96
C ARG A 45 16.24 -3.39 -11.04
N ASP A 46 17.16 -2.50 -11.36
CA ASP A 46 17.04 -1.58 -12.49
C ASP A 46 18.07 -1.95 -13.58
N GLY A 47 18.05 -1.21 -14.70
CA GLY A 47 18.98 -1.44 -15.81
C GLY A 47 20.47 -1.24 -15.46
N SER A 48 20.79 -0.67 -14.30
CA SER A 48 22.13 -0.35 -13.82
C SER A 48 22.58 -1.14 -12.59
N GLY A 49 21.70 -1.90 -11.95
CA GLY A 49 22.02 -2.69 -10.77
C GLY A 49 20.82 -2.87 -9.84
N TYR A 50 21.05 -2.66 -8.54
CA TYR A 50 20.01 -2.71 -7.52
C TYR A 50 19.87 -1.35 -6.86
N ALA A 51 18.65 -0.81 -6.87
CA ALA A 51 18.27 0.40 -6.17
C ALA A 51 17.35 0.06 -5.00
N ARG A 52 17.20 0.99 -4.05
CA ARG A 52 16.21 0.83 -2.97
C ARG A 52 14.81 0.87 -3.56
N ASP A 53 13.96 -0.03 -3.09
CA ASP A 53 12.56 -0.04 -3.48
C ASP A 53 11.84 1.20 -2.90
N SER A 54 11.09 1.90 -3.76
CA SER A 54 10.26 3.03 -3.37
C SER A 54 8.89 2.61 -2.83
N PHE A 55 8.51 1.34 -3.02
CA PHE A 55 7.21 0.77 -2.67
C PHE A 55 6.02 1.46 -3.34
N ASP A 56 6.23 2.13 -4.47
CA ASP A 56 5.16 2.81 -5.21
C ASP A 56 4.13 1.84 -5.81
N HIS A 57 4.50 0.55 -5.89
CA HIS A 57 3.66 -0.54 -6.36
C HIS A 57 2.76 -1.12 -5.25
N GLU A 58 2.88 -0.67 -4.00
CA GLU A 58 1.98 -1.11 -2.93
C GLU A 58 0.58 -0.52 -3.15
N HIS A 59 -0.42 -1.40 -3.15
CA HIS A 59 -1.83 -1.04 -3.16
C HIS A 59 -2.43 -1.16 -1.75
N TYR A 60 -3.31 -0.24 -1.43
CA TYR A 60 -4.09 -0.23 -0.20
C TYR A 60 -5.57 -0.25 -0.56
N LEU A 61 -6.33 -1.13 0.09
CA LEU A 61 -7.77 -1.29 -0.17
C LEU A 61 -8.56 -0.43 0.81
N VAL A 62 -9.52 0.32 0.30
CA VAL A 62 -10.55 0.97 1.09
C VAL A 62 -11.88 0.28 0.83
N ILE A 63 -12.59 0.01 1.92
CA ILE A 63 -13.91 -0.62 1.92
C ILE A 63 -14.88 0.35 2.57
N HIS A 64 -15.96 0.64 1.86
CA HIS A 64 -17.10 1.42 2.32
C HIS A 64 -18.27 0.46 2.54
N ASP A 65 -18.61 0.16 3.79
CA ASP A 65 -19.77 -0.71 4.10
C ASP A 65 -21.08 0.10 4.28
N GLY A 66 -21.08 1.34 3.80
CA GLY A 66 -22.15 2.32 3.97
C GLY A 66 -22.16 3.07 5.31
N LYS A 67 -21.57 2.50 6.37
CA LYS A 67 -21.49 3.14 7.70
C LYS A 67 -20.07 3.47 8.13
N ARG A 68 -19.11 2.68 7.64
CA ARG A 68 -17.72 2.71 8.04
C ARG A 68 -16.82 2.70 6.81
N HIS A 69 -15.68 3.30 7.00
CA HIS A 69 -14.57 3.35 6.08
C HIS A 69 -13.43 2.52 6.68
N ILE A 70 -13.06 1.46 5.97
CA ILE A 70 -12.06 0.50 6.44
C ILE A 70 -10.86 0.56 5.50
N LEU A 71 -9.69 0.83 6.05
CA LEU A 71 -8.41 0.76 5.34
C LEU A 71 -7.77 -0.60 5.59
N VAL A 72 -7.42 -1.32 4.52
CA VAL A 72 -6.70 -2.58 4.57
C VAL A 72 -5.37 -2.44 3.83
N SER A 73 -4.29 -2.80 4.52
CA SER A 73 -2.92 -2.79 4.01
C SER A 73 -2.27 -4.14 4.26
N GLY A 74 -1.34 -4.53 3.39
CA GLY A 74 -0.48 -5.70 3.59
C GLY A 74 0.57 -5.44 4.67
N CYS A 75 1.83 -5.26 4.24
CA CYS A 75 2.98 -5.07 5.12
C CYS A 75 3.28 -3.60 5.45
N ALA A 76 2.60 -2.67 4.75
CA ALA A 76 2.81 -1.23 4.88
C ALA A 76 4.29 -0.83 4.75
N HIS A 77 4.99 -1.29 3.71
CA HIS A 77 6.39 -0.94 3.53
C HIS A 77 6.56 0.55 3.26
N LYS A 78 5.59 1.25 2.67
CA LYS A 78 5.57 2.72 2.60
C LYS A 78 5.48 3.40 3.98
N GLY A 79 5.15 2.64 5.03
CA GLY A 79 4.99 3.10 6.40
C GLY A 79 3.58 3.62 6.67
N MET A 80 2.97 3.17 7.76
CA MET A 80 1.61 3.57 8.15
C MET A 80 1.38 5.09 8.20
N PRO A 81 2.31 5.93 8.69
CA PRO A 81 2.10 7.38 8.67
C PRO A 81 1.84 7.95 7.26
N ASN A 82 2.60 7.50 6.25
CA ASN A 82 2.40 7.91 4.87
C ASN A 82 1.06 7.43 4.32
N ILE A 83 0.67 6.19 4.63
CA ILE A 83 -0.59 5.61 4.17
C ILE A 83 -1.79 6.37 4.79
N MET A 84 -1.72 6.66 6.09
CA MET A 84 -2.77 7.38 6.81
C MET A 84 -2.89 8.84 6.37
N GLU A 85 -1.76 9.52 6.10
CA GLU A 85 -1.79 10.88 5.56
C GLU A 85 -2.40 10.90 4.16
N ALA A 86 -1.98 9.97 3.30
CA ALA A 86 -2.49 9.87 1.94
C ALA A 86 -3.98 9.47 1.93
N TYR A 87 -4.44 8.70 2.92
CA TYR A 87 -5.85 8.44 3.15
C TYR A 87 -6.59 9.71 3.58
N LEU A 88 -6.09 10.41 4.61
CA LEU A 88 -6.72 11.62 5.14
C LEU A 88 -6.89 12.70 4.06
N TYR A 89 -5.90 12.85 3.19
CA TYR A 89 -5.97 13.76 2.04
C TYR A 89 -7.11 13.42 1.08
N ARG A 90 -7.37 12.13 0.83
CA ARG A 90 -8.38 11.65 -0.12
C ARG A 90 -9.80 11.75 0.44
N TYR A 91 -9.99 11.40 1.70
CA TYR A 91 -11.33 11.24 2.29
C TYR A 91 -11.71 12.33 3.30
N GLY A 92 -10.78 13.23 3.63
CA GLY A 92 -11.00 14.33 4.57
C GLY A 92 -11.15 13.90 6.04
N ALA A 93 -11.08 12.60 6.33
CA ALA A 93 -11.13 12.02 7.67
C ALA A 93 -10.22 10.80 7.78
N ALA A 94 -9.95 10.35 9.01
CA ALA A 94 -9.30 9.07 9.26
C ALA A 94 -10.28 7.91 8.98
N PRO A 95 -9.79 6.70 8.64
CA PRO A 95 -10.64 5.52 8.55
C PRO A 95 -11.20 5.18 9.93
N ASP A 96 -12.40 4.60 9.98
CA ASP A 96 -12.97 4.06 11.20
C ASP A 96 -12.17 2.85 11.72
N ILE A 97 -11.63 2.07 10.78
CA ILE A 97 -10.86 0.85 11.05
C ILE A 97 -9.66 0.79 10.11
N ALA A 98 -8.47 0.53 10.66
CA ALA A 98 -7.27 0.23 9.88
C ALA A 98 -6.76 -1.17 10.21
N ILE A 99 -6.62 -2.02 9.19
CA ILE A 99 -6.11 -3.39 9.29
C ILE A 99 -4.80 -3.44 8.49
N SER A 100 -3.67 -3.68 9.16
CA SER A 100 -2.37 -3.81 8.50
C SER A 100 -1.45 -4.75 9.24
N GLY A 101 -0.58 -5.45 8.50
CA GLY A 101 0.69 -5.91 9.04
C GLY A 101 1.56 -4.69 9.31
N PHE A 102 1.83 -4.37 10.57
CA PHE A 102 2.48 -3.10 10.92
C PHE A 102 4.01 -3.11 10.78
N HIS A 103 4.63 -4.26 10.44
CA HIS A 103 6.09 -4.42 10.37
C HIS A 103 6.85 -3.85 11.59
N LEU A 104 6.21 -3.84 12.76
CA LEU A 104 6.76 -3.36 14.04
C LEU A 104 7.66 -4.42 14.68
N MET A 105 8.64 -4.91 13.92
CA MET A 105 9.71 -5.74 14.47
C MET A 105 10.71 -4.83 15.18
N LYS A 106 10.60 -4.75 16.51
CA LYS A 106 11.67 -4.24 17.36
C LYS A 106 12.79 -5.27 17.36
N LYS A 107 14.02 -4.89 16.97
CA LYS A 107 15.18 -5.67 17.43
C LYS A 107 15.25 -5.48 18.94
N THR A 108 14.98 -6.55 19.69
CA THR A 108 15.53 -6.68 21.04
C THR A 108 17.01 -6.98 20.87
N ASP A 109 17.85 -6.08 21.39
CA ASP A 109 19.24 -6.37 21.70
C ASP A 109 19.32 -7.45 22.81
#